data_AF-A0A397UHR7-F1
#
_entry.id   AF-A0A397UHR7-F1
#
_cell.length_a   1.000
_cell.length_b   1.000
_cell.length_c   1.000
_cell.angle_alpha   90.00
_cell.angle_beta   90.00
_cell.angle_gamma   90.00
#
_symmetry.space_group_name_H-M   'P 1'
#
loop_
_entity.id
_entity.type
_entity.pdbx_description
1 polymer ?
#
loop_
_entity_poly.entity_id
_entity_poly.type
_entity_poly.pdbx_seq_one_letter_code
_entity_poly.pdbx_strand_id
1 'polypeptide(L)'
;MIKKNSNSLQDLWYCDKVARNLNLPILETIVNHLENIDTLKRLIIPFKSEQIPLLSSLLPQCKSLTTLKLIGPFGQEREFNEYLPEMANELPLIMKHLSIDLNWVVLTTLEEFFENFKANLDTFYIGGWKRQMPDVHIKLIERHLKNKNKSIDIYKFLKDIRS
;
A
#
# COMPACT_ATOMS: atom_id res chain seq x y z
N MET A 1 -2.46 16.25 -23.65
CA MET A 1 -3.58 15.55 -24.30
C MET A 1 -3.47 14.07 -23.99
N ILE A 2 -4.13 13.59 -22.93
CA ILE A 2 -4.21 12.16 -22.59
C ILE A 2 -5.29 11.57 -23.50
N LYS A 3 -4.92 10.62 -24.37
CA LYS A 3 -5.83 10.04 -25.37
C LYS A 3 -6.97 9.28 -24.66
N LYS A 4 -8.19 9.68 -25.03
CA LYS A 4 -9.48 9.05 -24.74
C LYS A 4 -9.54 7.67 -25.42
N ASN A 5 -9.00 6.65 -24.74
CA ASN A 5 -9.12 5.21 -25.04
C ASN A 5 -8.59 4.38 -23.85
N SER A 6 -9.02 4.70 -22.62
CA SER A 6 -8.47 4.10 -21.39
C SER A 6 -9.13 2.78 -20.97
N ASN A 7 -9.79 2.06 -21.88
CA ASN A 7 -10.43 0.77 -21.56
C ASN A 7 -9.44 -0.34 -21.18
N SER A 8 -8.14 -0.04 -21.14
CA SER A 8 -7.04 -1.00 -21.00
C SER A 8 -5.98 -0.58 -19.97
N LEU A 9 -6.25 0.43 -19.13
CA LEU A 9 -5.25 0.91 -18.17
C LEU A 9 -5.03 -0.12 -17.05
N GLN A 10 -4.00 -0.95 -17.23
CA GLN A 10 -3.61 -1.98 -16.26
C GLN A 10 -2.58 -1.47 -15.26
N ASP A 11 -1.81 -0.44 -15.64
CA ASP A 11 -0.67 0.01 -14.86
C ASP A 11 -0.68 1.52 -14.74
N LEU A 12 -0.72 2.01 -13.50
CA LEU A 12 -0.58 3.42 -13.19
C LEU A 12 0.59 3.60 -12.25
N TRP A 13 1.59 4.34 -12.72
CA TRP A 13 2.72 4.75 -11.92
C TRP A 13 2.88 6.27 -12.02
N TYR A 14 2.64 6.93 -10.89
CA TYR A 14 2.99 8.31 -10.66
C TYR A 14 3.96 8.39 -9.49
N CYS A 15 5.08 9.09 -9.69
CA CYS A 15 6.06 9.34 -8.64
C CYS A 15 6.68 10.70 -8.90
N ASP A 16 6.20 11.71 -8.19
CA ASP A 16 6.79 13.03 -8.21
C ASP A 16 7.50 13.27 -6.88
N LYS A 17 8.83 13.44 -6.95
CA LYS A 17 9.68 13.75 -5.80
C LYS A 17 9.64 15.24 -5.43
N VAL A 18 9.12 16.09 -6.32
CA VAL A 18 9.28 17.55 -6.28
C VAL A 18 7.93 18.25 -6.08
N ALA A 19 6.86 17.81 -6.75
CA ALA A 19 5.56 18.48 -6.73
C ALA A 19 4.47 17.55 -6.14
N ARG A 20 4.31 17.57 -4.81
CA ARG A 20 3.28 16.79 -4.08
C ARG A 20 1.85 17.36 -4.24
N ASN A 21 1.69 18.42 -5.03
CA ASN A 21 0.43 19.14 -5.24
C ASN A 21 -0.53 18.43 -6.19
N LEU A 22 -0.06 17.48 -6.99
CA LEU A 22 -0.91 16.72 -7.93
C LEU A 22 -1.39 15.38 -7.37
N ASN A 23 -0.99 14.99 -6.17
CA ASN A 23 -1.34 13.70 -5.57
C ASN A 23 -2.86 13.51 -5.48
N LEU A 24 -3.56 14.49 -4.91
CA LEU A 24 -5.01 14.45 -4.72
C LEU A 24 -5.76 14.46 -6.07
N PRO A 25 -5.52 15.41 -6.99
CA PRO A 25 -6.16 15.42 -8.31
C PRO A 25 -5.98 14.13 -9.11
N ILE A 26 -4.82 13.47 -8.98
CA ILE A 26 -4.56 12.20 -9.67
C ILE A 26 -5.46 11.09 -9.12
N LEU A 27 -5.54 10.95 -7.80
CA LEU A 27 -6.39 9.92 -7.21
C LEU A 27 -7.88 10.19 -7.47
N GLU A 28 -8.32 11.45 -7.40
CA GLU A 28 -9.67 11.85 -7.80
C GLU A 28 -9.95 11.51 -9.26
N THR A 29 -8.99 11.75 -10.16
CA THR A 29 -9.14 11.42 -11.59
C THR A 29 -9.29 9.91 -11.78
N ILE A 30 -8.51 9.10 -11.06
CA ILE A 30 -8.60 7.63 -11.13
C ILE A 30 -9.98 7.18 -10.66
N VAL A 31 -10.41 7.62 -9.48
CA VAL A 31 -11.69 7.22 -8.88
C VAL A 31 -12.88 7.65 -9.74
N ASN A 32 -12.85 8.87 -10.30
CA ASN A 32 -14.02 9.46 -10.97
C ASN A 32 -14.08 9.18 -12.48
N HIS A 33 -12.96 8.83 -13.13
CA HIS A 33 -12.89 8.77 -14.59
C HIS A 33 -12.34 7.46 -15.15
N LEU A 34 -11.85 6.53 -14.33
CA LEU A 34 -11.40 5.24 -14.84
C LEU A 34 -12.56 4.25 -14.94
N GLU A 35 -13.17 4.20 -16.13
CA GLU A 35 -14.37 3.36 -16.42
C GLU A 35 -14.15 1.85 -16.20
N ASN A 36 -12.90 1.36 -16.26
CA ASN A 36 -12.53 -0.06 -16.10
C ASN A 36 -11.54 -0.27 -14.94
N ILE A 37 -11.83 0.30 -13.78
CA ILE A 37 -10.96 0.23 -12.60
C ILE A 37 -10.64 -1.21 -12.15
N ASP A 38 -11.55 -2.15 -12.42
CA ASP A 38 -11.39 -3.57 -12.12
C ASP A 38 -10.26 -4.23 -12.92
N THR A 39 -9.84 -3.63 -14.04
CA THR A 39 -8.71 -4.09 -14.87
C THR A 39 -7.35 -3.59 -14.39
N LEU A 40 -7.31 -2.66 -13.44
CA LEU A 40 -6.08 -2.10 -12.89
C LEU A 40 -5.32 -3.17 -12.11
N LYS A 41 -4.09 -3.46 -12.54
CA LYS A 41 -3.18 -4.47 -11.97
C LYS A 41 -2.12 -3.88 -11.07
N ARG A 42 -1.63 -2.68 -11.39
CA ARG A 42 -0.57 -2.00 -10.63
C ARG A 42 -0.93 -0.55 -10.36
N LEU A 43 -0.95 -0.17 -9.09
CA LEU A 43 -1.15 1.20 -8.63
C LEU A 43 0.04 1.65 -7.79
N ILE A 44 0.79 2.62 -8.29
CA ILE A 44 1.94 3.23 -7.61
C ILE A 44 1.72 4.73 -7.60
N ILE A 45 1.42 5.29 -6.43
CA ILE A 45 1.08 6.71 -6.30
C ILE A 45 1.64 7.29 -5.00
N PRO A 46 1.97 8.59 -4.95
CA PRO A 46 2.09 9.30 -3.70
C PRO A 46 0.73 9.36 -2.99
N PHE A 47 0.76 9.28 -1.67
CA PHE A 47 -0.45 9.19 -0.86
C PHE A 47 -0.31 10.05 0.40
N LYS A 48 -1.41 10.58 0.92
CA LYS A 48 -1.51 11.31 2.19
C LYS A 48 -2.83 10.96 2.86
N SER A 49 -2.96 11.19 4.16
CA SER A 49 -4.17 10.82 4.91
C SER A 49 -5.44 11.51 4.42
N GLU A 50 -5.34 12.74 3.89
CA GLU A 50 -6.48 13.43 3.25
C GLU A 50 -7.09 12.64 2.08
N GLN A 51 -6.35 11.67 1.51
CA GLN A 51 -6.75 10.83 0.40
C GLN A 51 -7.35 9.48 0.83
N ILE A 52 -7.42 9.18 2.14
CA ILE A 52 -8.00 7.94 2.68
C ILE A 52 -9.41 7.67 2.14
N PRO A 53 -10.35 8.64 2.11
CA PRO A 53 -11.70 8.37 1.61
C PRO A 53 -11.72 7.90 0.14
N LEU A 54 -10.84 8.48 -0.69
CA LEU A 54 -10.71 8.10 -2.09
C LEU A 54 -10.12 6.69 -2.21
N LEU A 55 -9.07 6.38 -1.45
CA LEU A 55 -8.44 5.06 -1.47
C LEU A 55 -9.40 3.96 -0.97
N SER A 56 -10.14 4.22 0.11
CA SER A 56 -11.15 3.30 0.65
C SER A 56 -12.27 3.03 -0.34
N SER A 57 -12.68 4.04 -1.12
CA SER A 57 -13.63 3.83 -2.22
C SER A 57 -13.04 3.03 -3.39
N LEU A 58 -11.73 3.17 -3.62
CA LEU A 58 -11.04 2.63 -4.79
C LEU A 58 -10.67 1.15 -4.65
N LEU A 59 -10.06 0.77 -3.53
CA LEU A 59 -9.46 -0.56 -3.32
C LEU A 59 -10.47 -1.72 -3.53
N PRO A 60 -11.71 -1.66 -3.01
CA PRO A 60 -12.70 -2.72 -3.20
C PRO A 60 -13.11 -2.93 -4.67
N GLN A 61 -12.96 -1.91 -5.51
CA GLN A 61 -13.31 -1.95 -6.92
C GLN A 61 -12.19 -2.56 -7.78
N CYS A 62 -10.94 -2.53 -7.30
CA CYS A 62 -9.74 -2.94 -8.04
C CYS A 62 -9.54 -4.46 -8.04
N LYS A 63 -10.46 -5.22 -8.63
CA LYS A 63 -10.46 -6.71 -8.57
C LYS A 63 -9.23 -7.38 -9.17
N SER A 64 -8.54 -6.73 -10.12
CA SER A 64 -7.32 -7.25 -10.76
C SER A 64 -6.01 -6.72 -10.14
N LEU A 65 -6.08 -5.93 -9.05
CA LEU A 65 -4.91 -5.28 -8.48
C LEU A 65 -4.01 -6.29 -7.75
N THR A 66 -2.83 -6.48 -8.31
CA THR A 66 -1.80 -7.37 -7.77
C THR A 66 -0.69 -6.60 -7.07
N THR A 67 -0.48 -5.34 -7.44
CA THR A 67 0.58 -4.48 -6.89
C THR A 67 0.00 -3.16 -6.40
N LEU A 68 0.18 -2.85 -5.12
CA LEU A 68 -0.09 -1.54 -4.54
C LEU A 68 1.18 -0.97 -3.92
N LYS A 69 1.53 0.26 -4.30
CA LYS A 69 2.57 1.04 -3.64
C LYS A 69 2.07 2.43 -3.31
N LEU A 70 1.94 2.70 -2.01
CA LEU A 70 1.64 4.04 -1.49
C LEU A 70 2.96 4.70 -1.12
N ILE A 71 3.30 5.77 -1.84
CA ILE A 71 4.51 6.56 -1.59
C ILE A 71 4.13 7.65 -0.58
N GLY A 72 4.38 7.35 0.69
CA GLY A 72 4.43 8.33 1.76
C GLY A 72 3.14 9.01 2.19
N PRO A 73 2.19 8.29 2.83
CA PRO A 73 1.97 8.67 4.21
C PRO A 73 3.23 8.28 4.99
N PHE A 74 4.02 9.24 5.46
CA PHE A 74 4.95 8.89 6.52
C PHE A 74 4.05 8.53 7.70
N GLY A 75 4.07 7.30 8.22
CA GLY A 75 3.17 6.85 9.33
C GLY A 75 3.20 7.70 10.62
N GLN A 76 3.82 8.87 10.60
CA GLN A 76 3.56 9.99 11.50
C GLN A 76 2.12 10.52 11.41
N GLU A 77 1.45 10.31 10.27
CA GLU A 77 0.07 10.72 10.10
C GLU A 77 -0.86 9.77 10.87
N ARG A 78 -1.39 10.27 11.99
CA ARG A 78 -2.26 9.52 12.89
C ARG A 78 -3.43 8.86 12.16
N GLU A 79 -4.05 9.59 11.25
CA GLU A 79 -5.19 9.14 10.44
C GLU A 79 -4.84 7.90 9.60
N PHE A 80 -3.65 7.86 8.99
CA PHE A 80 -3.19 6.68 8.25
C PHE A 80 -2.96 5.48 9.16
N ASN A 81 -2.40 5.68 10.35
CA ASN A 81 -2.23 4.59 11.32
C ASN A 81 -3.58 4.01 11.75
N GLU A 82 -4.57 4.87 12.03
CA GLU A 82 -5.91 4.42 12.43
C GLU A 82 -6.63 3.69 11.30
N TYR A 83 -6.43 4.09 10.04
CA TYR A 83 -7.02 3.44 8.87
C TYR A 83 -6.30 2.15 8.45
N LEU A 84 -5.05 1.92 8.87
CA LEU A 84 -4.24 0.80 8.40
C LEU A 84 -4.95 -0.58 8.56
N PRO A 85 -5.56 -0.93 9.71
CA PRO A 85 -6.27 -2.20 9.85
C PRO A 85 -7.50 -2.32 8.95
N GLU A 86 -8.18 -1.22 8.63
CA GLU A 86 -9.33 -1.19 7.73
C GLU A 86 -8.88 -1.39 6.28
N MET A 87 -7.81 -0.67 5.86
CA MET A 87 -7.18 -0.85 4.56
C MET A 87 -6.86 -2.33 4.30
N ALA A 88 -6.38 -3.07 5.30
CA ALA A 88 -6.09 -4.50 5.16
C ALA A 88 -7.29 -5.35 4.73
N ASN A 89 -8.51 -4.97 5.14
CA ASN A 89 -9.75 -5.65 4.75
C ASN A 89 -10.20 -5.30 3.33
N GLU A 90 -9.83 -4.12 2.84
CA GLU A 90 -10.21 -3.60 1.53
C GLU A 90 -9.28 -4.08 0.41
N LEU A 91 -8.08 -4.57 0.75
CA LEU A 91 -7.11 -5.05 -0.24
C LEU A 91 -7.62 -6.32 -0.95
N PRO A 92 -7.58 -6.36 -2.30
CA PRO A 92 -7.98 -7.54 -3.07
C PRO A 92 -7.24 -8.81 -2.65
N LEU A 93 -7.97 -9.94 -2.59
CA LEU A 93 -7.41 -11.24 -2.20
C LEU A 93 -6.27 -11.73 -3.10
N ILE A 94 -6.26 -11.27 -4.36
CA ILE A 94 -5.24 -11.64 -5.35
C ILE A 94 -3.95 -10.81 -5.21
N MET A 95 -3.90 -9.86 -4.28
CA MET A 95 -2.74 -8.97 -4.11
C MET A 95 -1.47 -9.77 -3.82
N LYS A 96 -0.40 -9.45 -4.56
CA LYS A 96 0.90 -10.10 -4.48
C LYS A 96 2.00 -9.21 -3.93
N HIS A 97 1.90 -7.91 -4.19
CA HIS A 97 2.94 -6.95 -3.88
C HIS A 97 2.31 -5.75 -3.17
N LEU A 98 2.71 -5.52 -1.92
CA LEU A 98 2.26 -4.36 -1.14
C LEU A 98 3.48 -3.58 -0.64
N SER A 99 3.50 -2.28 -0.90
CA SER A 99 4.52 -1.36 -0.44
C SER A 99 3.88 -0.16 0.24
N ILE A 100 4.14 0.02 1.53
CA ILE A 100 3.58 1.10 2.35
C ILE A 100 4.63 1.65 3.31
N ASP A 101 4.51 2.92 3.69
CA ASP A 101 5.42 3.53 4.66
C ASP A 101 4.79 3.42 6.07
N LEU A 102 5.41 2.63 6.96
CA LEU A 102 4.88 2.36 8.32
C LEU A 102 5.68 3.05 9.42
N ASN A 103 6.35 4.15 9.09
CA ASN A 103 7.15 4.92 10.04
C ASN A 103 6.31 5.29 11.27
N TRP A 104 6.67 4.83 12.47
CA TRP A 104 6.01 5.15 13.75
C TRP A 104 4.65 4.47 13.97
N VAL A 105 4.31 3.45 13.19
CA VAL A 105 3.14 2.61 13.46
C VAL A 105 3.30 1.92 14.82
N VAL A 106 2.26 2.01 15.65
CA VAL A 106 2.20 1.35 16.95
C VAL A 106 2.05 -0.17 16.75
N LEU A 107 2.66 -0.96 17.63
CA LEU A 107 2.72 -2.42 17.49
C LEU A 107 1.32 -3.05 17.37
N THR A 108 0.36 -2.62 18.19
CA THR A 108 -1.01 -3.16 18.19
C THR A 108 -1.74 -2.93 16.86
N THR A 109 -1.64 -1.73 16.30
CA THR A 109 -2.19 -1.41 14.97
C THR A 109 -1.57 -2.28 13.87
N LEU A 110 -0.27 -2.56 13.98
CA LEU A 110 0.42 -3.46 13.05
C LEU A 110 -0.05 -4.91 13.20
N GLU A 111 -0.32 -5.36 14.42
CA GLU A 111 -0.91 -6.68 14.69
C GLU A 111 -2.28 -6.80 14.03
N GLU A 112 -3.19 -5.85 14.31
CA GLU A 112 -4.53 -5.82 13.73
C GLU A 112 -4.51 -5.77 12.20
N PHE A 113 -3.59 -4.99 11.61
CA PHE A 113 -3.35 -4.97 10.18
C PHE A 113 -3.07 -6.38 9.64
N PHE A 114 -2.15 -7.14 10.24
CA PHE A 114 -1.80 -8.48 9.76
C PHE A 114 -2.88 -9.53 10.00
N GLU A 115 -3.68 -9.38 11.05
CA GLU A 115 -4.84 -10.23 11.32
C GLU A 115 -5.91 -10.05 10.25
N ASN A 116 -6.22 -8.79 9.89
CA ASN A 116 -7.22 -8.44 8.88
C ASN A 116 -6.76 -8.71 7.44
N PHE A 117 -5.46 -8.75 7.20
CA PHE A 117 -4.90 -8.87 5.86
C PHE A 117 -5.12 -10.26 5.24
N LYS A 118 -6.00 -10.41 4.24
CA LYS A 118 -6.40 -11.74 3.72
C LYS A 118 -5.56 -12.27 2.56
N ALA A 119 -4.80 -11.42 1.88
CA ALA A 119 -4.04 -11.83 0.70
C ALA A 119 -2.76 -12.61 1.06
N ASN A 120 -2.30 -13.47 0.14
CA ASN A 120 -1.01 -14.15 0.23
C ASN A 120 0.03 -13.39 -0.60
N LEU A 121 0.73 -12.46 0.05
CA LEU A 121 1.77 -11.65 -0.57
C LEU A 121 2.97 -12.49 -0.98
N ASP A 122 3.49 -12.21 -2.16
CA ASP A 122 4.80 -12.66 -2.62
C ASP A 122 5.88 -11.67 -2.16
N THR A 123 5.54 -10.37 -2.08
CA THR A 123 6.42 -9.35 -1.50
C THR A 123 5.64 -8.34 -0.65
N PHE A 124 6.18 -8.02 0.51
CA PHE A 124 5.78 -6.87 1.31
C PHE A 124 6.98 -5.94 1.39
N TYR A 125 6.80 -4.61 1.28
CA TYR A 125 7.85 -3.62 1.46
C TYR A 125 7.36 -2.57 2.43
N ILE A 126 8.16 -2.29 3.46
CA ILE A 126 7.91 -1.19 4.38
C ILE A 126 8.98 -0.14 4.16
N GLY A 127 8.58 1.08 3.80
CA GLY A 127 9.48 2.23 3.73
C GLY A 127 9.29 3.19 4.91
N GLY A 128 10.01 4.32 4.83
CA GLY A 128 9.83 5.47 5.73
C GLY A 128 10.55 5.40 7.07
N TRP A 129 11.17 4.27 7.45
CA TRP A 129 11.92 4.16 8.70
C TRP A 129 13.26 4.90 8.60
N LYS A 130 13.25 6.19 8.98
CA LYS A 130 14.49 6.99 9.12
C LYS A 130 15.33 6.60 10.35
N ARG A 131 14.81 5.70 11.20
CA ARG A 131 15.45 5.17 12.42
C ARG A 131 15.24 3.67 12.45
N GLN A 132 16.17 2.93 13.07
CA GLN A 132 16.06 1.48 13.23
C GLN A 132 14.66 1.10 13.74
N MET A 133 13.99 0.23 12.99
CA MET A 133 12.70 -0.33 13.38
C MET A 133 12.90 -1.18 14.65
N PRO A 134 12.05 -1.06 15.68
CA PRO A 134 12.19 -1.88 16.88
C PRO A 134 12.13 -3.37 16.54
N ASP A 135 13.00 -4.17 17.17
CA ASP A 135 13.07 -5.62 16.94
C ASP A 135 11.73 -6.34 17.15
N VAL A 136 10.89 -5.83 18.05
CA VAL A 136 9.56 -6.39 18.31
C VAL A 136 8.65 -6.29 17.09
N HIS A 137 8.67 -5.16 16.37
CA HIS A 137 7.90 -5.01 15.13
C HIS A 137 8.48 -5.88 14.02
N ILE A 138 9.81 -5.98 13.91
CA ILE A 138 10.47 -6.85 12.92
C ILE A 138 10.04 -8.31 13.14
N LYS A 139 10.14 -8.81 14.38
CA LYS A 139 9.73 -10.18 14.75
C LYS A 139 8.26 -10.42 14.48
N LEU A 140 7.40 -9.44 14.76
CA LEU A 140 5.97 -9.53 14.47
C LEU A 140 5.74 -9.74 12.96
N ILE A 141 6.34 -8.89 12.13
CA ILE A 141 6.20 -9.00 10.67
C ILE A 141 6.73 -10.33 10.16
N GLU A 142 7.94 -10.72 10.58
CA GLU A 142 8.55 -12.00 10.22
C GLU A 142 7.61 -13.17 10.56
N ARG A 143 7.00 -13.16 11.74
CA ARG A 143 6.06 -14.19 12.19
C ARG A 143 4.82 -14.26 11.29
N HIS A 144 4.13 -13.14 11.06
CA HIS A 144 2.90 -13.14 10.27
C HIS A 144 3.13 -13.50 8.81
N LEU A 145 4.19 -12.95 8.19
CA LEU A 145 4.51 -13.24 6.81
C LEU A 145 4.90 -14.72 6.60
N LYS A 146 5.75 -15.29 7.46
CA LYS A 146 6.12 -16.73 7.37
C LYS A 146 4.95 -17.65 7.63
N ASN A 147 4.03 -17.28 8.53
CA ASN A 147 2.84 -18.08 8.82
C ASN A 147 1.89 -18.16 7.63
N LYS A 148 1.71 -17.06 6.88
CA LYS A 148 0.82 -17.03 5.70
C LYS A 148 1.50 -17.51 4.42
N ASN A 149 2.77 -17.18 4.21
CA ASN A 149 3.54 -17.60 3.05
C ASN A 149 4.96 -18.04 3.45
N LYS A 150 5.18 -19.35 3.58
CA LYS A 150 6.50 -19.92 3.94
C LYS A 150 7.60 -19.63 2.91
N SER A 151 7.23 -19.31 1.68
CA SER A 151 8.17 -19.02 0.58
C SER A 151 8.52 -17.54 0.45
N ILE A 152 7.97 -16.68 1.30
CA ILE A 152 8.21 -15.23 1.21
C ILE A 152 9.68 -14.90 1.51
N ASP A 153 10.34 -14.20 0.58
CA ASP A 153 11.70 -13.73 0.77
C ASP A 153 11.71 -12.50 1.68
N ILE A 154 11.95 -12.78 2.97
CA ILE A 154 12.04 -11.75 4.01
C ILE A 154 13.42 -11.09 4.04
N TYR A 155 14.44 -11.70 3.43
CA TYR A 155 15.78 -11.10 3.39
C TYR A 155 15.78 -9.84 2.53
N LYS A 156 15.09 -9.87 1.37
CA LYS A 156 14.86 -8.68 0.54
C LYS A 156 14.04 -7.60 1.25
N PHE A 157 13.16 -7.99 2.16
CA PHE A 157 12.33 -7.08 2.96
C PHE A 157 13.09 -6.32 4.04
N LEU A 158 13.98 -7.00 4.75
CA LEU A 158 14.69 -6.43 5.91
C LEU A 158 16.01 -5.76 5.53
N LYS A 159 16.57 -6.03 4.34
CA LYS A 159 17.85 -5.45 3.91
C LYS A 159 17.83 -3.92 3.94
N ASP A 160 16.70 -3.31 3.57
CA ASP A 160 16.54 -1.86 3.54
C ASP A 160 16.14 -1.27 4.92
N ILE A 161 15.84 -2.12 5.90
CA ILE A 161 15.46 -1.74 7.28
C ILE A 161 16.62 -1.91 8.27
N ARG A 162 17.52 -2.88 8.04
CA ARG A 162 18.67 -3.22 8.89
C ARG A 162 20.00 -2.60 8.43
N SER A 163 20.02 -1.87 7.30
CA SER A 163 21.18 -1.11 6.83
C SER A 163 21.20 0.31 7.38
#